data_AF-A0A0S3SCI9-F1
#
_entry.id   AF-A0A0S3SCI9-F1
#
_cell.length_a   1.000
_cell.length_b   1.000
_cell.length_c   1.000
_cell.angle_alpha   90.00
_cell.angle_beta   90.00
_cell.angle_gamma   90.00
#
_symmetry.space_group_name_H-M   'P 1'
#
loop_
_entity.id
_entity.type
_entity.pdbx_description
1 polymer ?
#
loop_
_entity_poly.entity_id
_entity_poly.type
_entity_poly.pdbx_seq_one_letter_code
_entity_poly.pdbx_strand_id
1 'polypeptide(L)'
;MSPSKGVLFYGPPGCGKTLLAKAIANECQANFISVKGPELLTMWFGESEANVREIFDKARQSAPCVLFFDELDSIATQRGSSVGDAGGAADRVLNQLLTEMDGMSAKKTVFIIGATNRPDIIDPALLRPGRLDQLIYIPLPDEESRYQIFKACMRKSPVSKEVDLGALAKYTKGFSGADITEICQRACKYAIRENIEKDIEQEKKRRESPGAMDEDNEEDVAEIKAAHFEESMKFARRSVSDADIRKYQAFAQTLQQSRGFGSDFRFPEAGGSDPFATSAAGAEEDDLYS
;
A
#
# COMPACT_ATOMS: atom_id res chain seq x y z
N MET A 1 15.83 13.09 19.85
CA MET A 1 15.16 12.90 18.56
C MET A 1 13.92 12.06 18.79
N SER A 2 12.74 12.55 18.45
CA SER A 2 11.51 11.75 18.53
C SER A 2 11.39 10.92 17.25
N PRO A 3 11.10 9.60 17.34
CA PRO A 3 10.94 8.76 16.15
C PRO A 3 9.74 9.24 15.30
N SER A 4 9.81 9.00 13.99
CA SER A 4 8.69 9.30 13.08
C SER A 4 7.44 8.55 13.52
N LYS A 5 6.31 9.26 13.65
CA LYS A 5 5.08 8.68 14.20
C LYS A 5 4.24 7.94 13.16
N GLY A 6 4.46 8.20 11.87
CA GLY A 6 3.75 7.47 10.83
C GLY A 6 4.25 7.67 9.41
N VAL A 7 3.77 6.79 8.54
CA VAL A 7 4.11 6.71 7.12
C VAL A 7 2.82 6.72 6.30
N LEU A 8 2.83 7.39 5.15
CA LEU A 8 1.78 7.28 4.13
C LEU A 8 2.30 6.51 2.91
N PHE A 9 1.71 5.35 2.68
CA PHE A 9 1.85 4.59 1.45
C PHE A 9 0.93 5.14 0.37
N TYR A 10 1.49 5.43 -0.80
CA TYR A 10 0.69 5.84 -1.96
C TYR A 10 1.15 5.14 -3.23
N GLY A 11 0.23 4.95 -4.16
CA GLY A 11 0.52 4.36 -5.46
C GLY A 11 -0.69 3.63 -6.04
N PRO A 12 -0.52 3.01 -7.22
CA PRO A 12 -1.60 2.29 -7.88
C PRO A 12 -2.25 1.20 -7.01
N PRO A 13 -3.54 0.91 -7.24
CA PRO A 13 -4.23 -0.19 -6.57
C PRO A 13 -3.57 -1.54 -6.91
N GLY A 14 -3.75 -2.53 -6.03
CA GLY A 14 -3.25 -3.89 -6.28
C GLY A 14 -1.73 -4.09 -6.18
N CYS A 15 -0.97 -3.10 -5.71
CA CYS A 15 0.50 -3.17 -5.59
C CYS A 15 0.99 -3.54 -4.17
N GLY A 16 0.12 -4.06 -3.31
CA GLY A 16 0.52 -4.64 -2.02
C GLY A 16 0.72 -3.66 -0.87
N LYS A 17 0.18 -2.43 -0.92
CA LYS A 17 0.25 -1.45 0.20
C LYS A 17 -0.22 -2.05 1.54
N THR A 18 -1.40 -2.66 1.53
CA THR A 18 -1.99 -3.34 2.70
C THR A 18 -1.20 -4.58 3.13
N LEU A 19 -0.62 -5.32 2.16
CA LEU A 19 0.21 -6.50 2.46
C LEU A 19 1.54 -6.08 3.10
N LEU A 20 2.14 -4.99 2.63
CA LEU A 20 3.38 -4.44 3.18
C LEU A 20 3.17 -3.96 4.62
N ALA A 21 2.07 -3.27 4.91
CA ALA A 21 1.73 -2.86 6.27
C ALA A 21 1.61 -4.06 7.24
N LYS A 22 0.95 -5.13 6.79
CA LYS A 22 0.85 -6.38 7.55
C LYS A 22 2.20 -7.07 7.74
N ALA A 23 3.05 -7.05 6.71
CA ALA A 23 4.39 -7.61 6.78
C ALA A 23 5.26 -6.86 7.80
N ILE A 24 5.20 -5.53 7.82
CA ILE A 24 5.90 -4.68 8.81
C ILE A 24 5.44 -5.02 10.23
N ALA A 25 4.12 -5.12 10.47
CA ALA A 25 3.61 -5.46 11.79
C ALA A 25 4.08 -6.85 12.26
N ASN A 26 4.12 -7.83 11.35
CA ASN A 26 4.62 -9.17 11.64
C ASN A 26 6.13 -9.17 11.93
N GLU A 27 6.93 -8.48 11.12
CA GLU A 27 8.38 -8.36 11.32
C GLU A 27 8.71 -7.69 12.66
N CYS A 28 7.95 -6.66 13.04
CA CYS A 28 8.09 -5.97 14.32
C CYS A 28 7.45 -6.71 15.51
N GLN A 29 6.80 -7.87 15.29
CA GLN A 29 6.01 -8.59 16.31
C GLN A 29 5.03 -7.67 17.05
N ALA A 30 4.40 -6.75 16.30
CA ALA A 30 3.44 -5.78 16.82
C ALA A 30 2.01 -6.21 16.50
N ASN A 31 1.07 -5.81 17.37
CA ASN A 31 -0.35 -5.95 17.08
C ASN A 31 -0.71 -5.14 15.83
N PHE A 32 -1.69 -5.61 15.05
CA PHE A 32 -2.11 -4.95 13.82
C PHE A 32 -3.60 -4.62 13.89
N ILE A 33 -3.93 -3.33 13.87
CA ILE A 33 -5.31 -2.84 13.79
C ILE A 33 -5.48 -2.20 12.42
N SER A 34 -6.41 -2.73 11.63
CA SER A 34 -6.75 -2.20 10.30
C SER A 34 -8.11 -1.52 10.36
N VAL A 35 -8.19 -0.33 9.79
CA VAL A 35 -9.43 0.43 9.65
C VAL A 35 -9.52 0.93 8.21
N LYS A 36 -10.65 0.74 7.55
CA LYS A 36 -10.87 1.33 6.23
C LYS A 36 -11.52 2.70 6.37
N GLY A 37 -11.11 3.67 5.56
CA GLY A 37 -11.66 5.03 5.57
C GLY A 37 -13.20 5.06 5.58
N PRO A 38 -13.91 4.33 4.71
CA PRO A 38 -15.38 4.34 4.70
C PRO A 38 -16.03 3.82 5.98
N GLU A 39 -15.36 2.95 6.74
CA GLU A 39 -15.86 2.41 8.01
C GLU A 39 -15.92 3.47 9.12
N LEU A 40 -15.21 4.59 8.94
CA LEU A 40 -15.19 5.71 9.89
C LEU A 40 -16.31 6.72 9.66
N LEU A 41 -17.08 6.59 8.58
CA LEU A 41 -18.17 7.50 8.25
C LEU A 41 -19.51 6.90 8.69
N THR A 42 -20.19 7.55 9.63
CA THR A 42 -21.55 7.19 10.03
C THR A 42 -22.51 8.35 9.79
N MET A 43 -23.80 8.03 9.60
CA MET A 43 -24.85 9.05 9.41
C MET A 43 -25.23 9.78 10.70
N TRP A 44 -24.76 9.29 11.86
CA TRP A 44 -25.11 9.84 13.17
C TRP A 44 -24.08 10.87 13.62
N PHE A 45 -24.58 12.05 13.98
CA PHE A 45 -23.73 13.16 14.42
C PHE A 45 -22.96 12.81 15.70
N GLY A 46 -21.63 13.00 15.72
CA GLY A 46 -20.79 12.77 16.90
C GLY A 46 -20.26 11.34 17.06
N GLU A 47 -20.89 10.36 16.40
CA GLU A 47 -20.52 8.94 16.49
C GLU A 47 -19.22 8.66 15.71
N SER A 48 -19.07 9.26 14.53
CA SER A 48 -17.87 9.09 13.71
C SER A 48 -16.60 9.60 14.44
N GLU A 49 -16.68 10.72 15.17
CA GLU A 49 -15.57 11.24 15.97
C GLU A 49 -15.29 10.35 17.20
N ALA A 50 -16.33 9.80 17.84
CA ALA A 50 -16.16 8.86 18.94
C ALA A 50 -15.46 7.56 18.49
N ASN A 51 -15.83 7.05 17.32
CA ASN A 51 -15.21 5.86 16.72
C ASN A 51 -13.70 6.07 16.50
N VAL A 52 -13.29 7.23 15.99
CA VAL A 52 -11.86 7.57 15.84
C VAL A 52 -11.15 7.52 17.19
N ARG A 53 -11.71 8.12 18.25
CA ARG A 53 -11.09 8.08 19.60
C ARG A 53 -10.96 6.64 20.10
N GLU A 54 -12.01 5.85 19.96
CA GLU A 54 -12.03 4.46 20.42
C GLU A 54 -10.97 3.60 19.70
N ILE A 55 -10.79 3.79 18.39
CA ILE A 55 -9.76 3.11 17.61
C ILE A 55 -8.35 3.44 18.13
N PHE A 56 -8.08 4.73 18.39
CA PHE A 56 -6.79 5.14 18.94
C PHE A 56 -6.60 4.64 20.37
N ASP A 57 -7.64 4.62 21.20
CA ASP A 57 -7.57 4.05 22.54
C ASP A 57 -7.28 2.54 22.50
N LYS A 58 -7.94 1.79 21.62
CA LYS A 58 -7.66 0.36 21.38
C LYS A 58 -6.22 0.15 20.91
N ALA A 59 -5.74 0.95 19.95
CA ALA A 59 -4.35 0.87 19.48
C ALA A 59 -3.34 1.14 20.60
N ARG A 60 -3.64 2.10 21.49
CA ARG A 60 -2.82 2.45 22.65
C ARG A 60 -2.82 1.34 23.71
N GLN A 61 -3.94 0.65 23.91
CA GLN A 61 -4.05 -0.49 24.83
C GLN A 61 -3.31 -1.73 24.29
N SER A 62 -3.27 -1.88 22.97
CA SER A 62 -2.60 -2.99 22.28
C SER A 62 -1.13 -2.71 21.93
N ALA A 63 -0.47 -1.73 22.56
CA ALA A 63 0.92 -1.41 22.28
C ALA A 63 1.87 -2.58 22.64
N PRO A 64 2.86 -2.94 21.80
CA PRO A 64 3.23 -2.33 20.52
C PRO A 64 2.22 -2.64 19.40
N CYS A 65 1.80 -1.60 18.66
CA CYS A 65 0.73 -1.70 17.68
C CYS A 65 1.02 -0.90 16.41
N VAL A 66 0.73 -1.50 15.26
CA VAL A 66 0.64 -0.82 13.96
C VAL A 66 -0.84 -0.52 13.70
N LEU A 67 -1.17 0.77 13.65
CA LEU A 67 -2.50 1.26 13.27
C LEU A 67 -2.50 1.60 11.78
N PHE A 68 -3.19 0.78 11.00
CA PHE A 68 -3.27 0.89 9.54
C PHE A 68 -4.61 1.49 9.10
N PHE A 69 -4.55 2.65 8.44
CA PHE A 69 -5.69 3.27 7.77
C PHE A 69 -5.61 3.00 6.27
N ASP A 70 -6.51 2.16 5.76
CA ASP A 70 -6.66 1.93 4.31
C ASP A 70 -7.66 2.91 3.70
N GLU A 71 -7.55 3.18 2.41
CA GLU A 71 -8.45 4.08 1.67
C GLU A 71 -8.62 5.45 2.35
N LEU A 72 -7.52 6.04 2.83
CA LEU A 72 -7.55 7.35 3.50
C LEU A 72 -8.15 8.45 2.61
N ASP A 73 -8.07 8.31 1.30
CA ASP A 73 -8.70 9.18 0.31
C ASP A 73 -10.23 9.26 0.41
N SER A 74 -10.89 8.38 1.16
CA SER A 74 -12.33 8.47 1.38
C SER A 74 -12.73 9.43 2.51
N ILE A 75 -11.82 9.72 3.45
CA ILE A 75 -12.10 10.56 4.64
C ILE A 75 -11.16 11.75 4.79
N ALA A 76 -10.03 11.73 4.10
CA ALA A 76 -8.98 12.74 4.21
C ALA A 76 -8.83 13.57 2.94
N THR A 77 -9.95 13.86 2.28
CA THR A 77 -9.98 14.72 1.10
C THR A 77 -9.69 16.18 1.46
N GLN A 78 -9.15 16.95 0.50
CA GLN A 78 -8.98 18.39 0.66
C GLN A 78 -10.32 19.06 0.98
N ARG A 79 -10.31 19.85 2.06
CA ARG A 79 -11.44 20.61 2.57
C ARG A 79 -12.10 21.45 1.47
N GLY A 80 -13.42 21.43 1.40
CA GLY A 80 -14.19 22.24 0.44
C GLY A 80 -14.41 21.62 -0.94
N SER A 81 -13.92 20.40 -1.20
CA SER A 81 -14.12 19.72 -2.49
C SER A 81 -15.54 19.15 -2.69
N SER A 82 -16.29 18.91 -1.61
CA SER A 82 -17.65 18.37 -1.67
C SER A 82 -18.69 19.46 -1.37
N VAL A 83 -19.04 20.25 -2.39
CA VAL A 83 -20.22 21.12 -2.36
C VAL A 83 -21.47 20.24 -2.52
N GLY A 84 -21.92 19.60 -1.44
CA GLY A 84 -23.16 18.83 -1.44
C GLY A 84 -23.22 17.59 -0.55
N ASP A 85 -22.11 17.11 -0.01
CA ASP A 85 -22.14 15.97 0.92
C ASP A 85 -22.59 16.41 2.31
N ALA A 86 -23.58 15.69 2.82
CA ALA A 86 -24.21 15.84 4.12
C ALA A 86 -23.24 16.28 5.25
N GLY A 87 -23.31 17.56 5.61
CA GLY A 87 -23.01 18.03 6.96
C GLY A 87 -21.56 17.99 7.46
N GLY A 88 -20.56 17.99 6.58
CA GLY A 88 -19.15 18.13 6.99
C GLY A 88 -18.62 16.99 7.87
N ALA A 89 -19.25 15.81 7.81
CA ALA A 89 -18.86 14.66 8.63
C ALA A 89 -17.41 14.22 8.37
N ALA A 90 -16.99 14.16 7.09
CA ALA A 90 -15.61 13.85 6.71
C ALA A 90 -14.62 14.88 7.28
N ASP A 91 -14.93 16.18 7.23
CA ASP A 91 -14.08 17.23 7.80
C ASP A 91 -13.94 17.07 9.33
N ARG A 92 -15.02 16.70 10.03
CA ARG A 92 -14.96 16.47 11.49
C ARG A 92 -14.15 15.22 11.83
N VAL A 93 -14.33 14.12 11.10
CA VAL A 93 -13.53 12.89 11.23
C VAL A 93 -12.05 13.19 10.99
N LEU A 94 -11.72 13.94 9.94
CA LEU A 94 -10.36 14.37 9.65
C LEU A 94 -9.77 15.21 10.78
N ASN A 95 -10.49 16.21 11.29
CA ASN A 95 -10.03 17.01 12.42
C ASN A 95 -9.80 16.18 13.69
N GLN A 96 -10.67 15.21 13.96
CA GLN A 96 -10.50 14.29 15.09
C GLN A 96 -9.28 13.39 14.88
N LEU A 97 -9.07 12.87 13.66
CA LEU A 97 -7.87 12.09 13.30
C LEU A 97 -6.59 12.89 13.55
N LEU A 98 -6.54 14.15 13.08
CA LEU A 98 -5.40 15.05 13.31
C LEU A 98 -5.14 15.27 14.81
N THR A 99 -6.21 15.48 15.59
CA THR A 99 -6.14 15.68 17.04
C THR A 99 -5.58 14.45 17.76
N GLU A 100 -6.03 13.25 17.38
CA GLU A 100 -5.52 11.99 17.93
C GLU A 100 -4.04 11.78 17.59
N MET A 101 -3.63 12.07 16.35
CA MET A 101 -2.24 11.95 15.91
C MET A 101 -1.30 12.91 16.66
N ASP A 102 -1.73 14.16 16.86
CA ASP A 102 -0.96 15.15 17.62
C ASP A 102 -0.91 14.79 19.11
N GLY A 103 -2.00 14.25 19.66
CA GLY A 103 -2.14 13.80 21.04
C GLY A 103 -1.36 12.53 21.39
N MET A 104 -0.83 11.79 20.40
CA MET A 104 0.01 10.62 20.67
C MET A 104 1.37 11.04 21.24
N SER A 105 1.55 10.82 22.54
CA SER A 105 2.86 10.96 23.20
C SER A 105 3.85 9.89 22.72
N ALA A 106 5.13 10.24 22.56
CA ALA A 106 6.21 9.34 22.16
C ALA A 106 6.44 8.16 23.12
N LYS A 107 5.83 8.16 24.31
CA LYS A 107 5.92 7.06 25.28
C LYS A 107 5.10 5.83 24.86
N LYS A 108 4.14 5.96 23.93
CA LYS A 108 3.31 4.85 23.45
C LYS A 108 3.85 4.36 22.10
N THR A 109 4.21 3.09 22.00
CA THR A 109 4.77 2.42 20.81
C THR A 109 3.69 2.09 19.78
N VAL A 110 2.90 3.11 19.39
CA VAL A 110 1.92 2.99 18.31
C VAL A 110 2.50 3.64 17.06
N PHE A 111 2.55 2.88 15.97
CA PHE A 111 3.03 3.34 14.68
C PHE A 111 1.88 3.43 13.69
N ILE A 112 1.69 4.59 13.05
CA ILE A 112 0.56 4.81 12.14
C ILE A 112 1.02 4.60 10.69
N ILE A 113 0.29 3.78 9.94
CA ILE A 113 0.49 3.63 8.49
C ILE A 113 -0.81 4.02 7.79
N GLY A 114 -0.75 5.01 6.92
CA GLY A 114 -1.83 5.33 5.99
C GLY A 114 -1.60 4.69 4.64
N ALA A 115 -2.66 4.32 3.92
CA ALA A 115 -2.61 3.95 2.51
C ALA A 115 -3.65 4.73 1.70
N THR A 116 -3.26 5.17 0.52
CA THR A 116 -4.15 5.86 -0.43
C THR A 116 -3.84 5.47 -1.87
N ASN A 117 -4.88 5.43 -2.71
CA ASN A 117 -4.74 5.35 -4.16
C ASN A 117 -4.75 6.73 -4.81
N ARG A 118 -5.15 7.79 -4.11
CA ARG A 118 -5.31 9.13 -4.65
C ARG A 118 -4.58 10.16 -3.79
N PRO A 119 -3.24 10.22 -3.90
CA PRO A 119 -2.47 11.11 -3.04
C PRO A 119 -2.64 12.59 -3.40
N ASP A 120 -3.17 12.90 -4.58
CA ASP A 120 -3.48 14.24 -5.10
C ASP A 120 -4.56 14.97 -4.29
N ILE A 121 -5.50 14.22 -3.70
CA ILE A 121 -6.63 14.79 -2.93
C ILE A 121 -6.42 14.73 -1.42
N ILE A 122 -5.32 14.19 -0.93
CA ILE A 122 -5.07 14.10 0.51
C ILE A 122 -4.87 15.50 1.11
N ASP A 123 -5.51 15.77 2.26
CA ASP A 123 -5.31 17.02 3.02
C ASP A 123 -3.82 17.13 3.45
N PRO A 124 -3.09 18.17 3.01
CA PRO A 124 -1.69 18.39 3.37
C PRO A 124 -1.43 18.47 4.87
N ALA A 125 -2.45 18.76 5.69
CA ALA A 125 -2.34 18.74 7.14
C ALA A 125 -1.91 17.38 7.68
N LEU A 126 -2.31 16.26 7.06
CA LEU A 126 -1.87 14.92 7.48
C LEU A 126 -0.38 14.68 7.24
N LEU A 127 0.22 15.38 6.27
CA LEU A 127 1.60 15.18 5.82
C LEU A 127 2.61 16.05 6.58
N ARG A 128 2.14 16.84 7.56
CA ARG A 128 3.00 17.73 8.36
C ARG A 128 3.90 16.93 9.32
N PRO A 129 5.09 17.44 9.66
CA PRO A 129 6.00 16.81 10.63
C PRO A 129 5.30 16.38 11.92
N GLY A 130 5.56 15.15 12.36
CA GLY A 130 4.92 14.57 13.56
C GLY A 130 3.61 13.82 13.31
N ARG A 131 3.12 13.76 12.06
CA ARG A 131 1.94 13.01 11.62
C ARG A 131 2.33 11.89 10.64
N LEU A 132 1.85 11.92 9.39
CA LEU A 132 2.30 11.05 8.29
C LEU A 132 3.41 11.76 7.51
N ASP A 133 4.52 12.02 8.19
CA ASP A 133 5.58 12.85 7.64
C ASP A 133 6.51 12.10 6.67
N GLN A 134 6.45 10.76 6.62
CA GLN A 134 7.15 9.94 5.63
C GLN A 134 6.19 9.48 4.53
N LEU A 135 6.48 9.82 3.28
CA LEU A 135 5.68 9.37 2.13
C LEU A 135 6.48 8.35 1.34
N ILE A 136 5.90 7.16 1.13
CA ILE A 136 6.55 6.07 0.41
C ILE A 136 5.70 5.71 -0.80
N TYR A 137 6.30 5.88 -1.98
CA TYR A 137 5.70 5.47 -3.24
C TYR A 137 5.83 3.95 -3.42
N ILE A 138 4.72 3.29 -3.69
CA ILE A 138 4.66 1.87 -4.02
C ILE A 138 4.33 1.74 -5.52
N PRO A 139 5.34 1.53 -6.38
CA PRO A 139 5.15 1.46 -7.83
C PRO A 139 4.52 0.13 -8.28
N LEU A 140 4.21 0.04 -9.57
CA LEU A 140 3.96 -1.25 -10.22
C LEU A 140 5.23 -2.12 -10.20
N PRO A 141 5.09 -3.45 -10.11
CA PRO A 141 6.23 -4.36 -10.06
C PRO A 141 7.01 -4.37 -11.38
N ASP A 142 8.35 -4.33 -11.27
CA ASP A 142 9.26 -4.59 -12.38
C ASP A 142 9.30 -6.08 -12.75
N GLU A 143 10.09 -6.47 -13.75
CA GLU A 143 10.11 -7.86 -14.24
C GLU A 143 10.52 -8.86 -13.14
N GLU A 144 11.58 -8.54 -12.38
CA GLU A 144 12.05 -9.38 -11.28
C GLU A 144 10.99 -9.46 -10.16
N SER A 145 10.39 -8.34 -9.78
CA SER A 145 9.30 -8.32 -8.79
C SER A 145 8.10 -9.13 -9.25
N ARG A 146 7.74 -9.08 -10.54
CA ARG A 146 6.66 -9.92 -11.09
C ARG A 146 7.00 -11.40 -10.99
N TYR A 147 8.22 -11.79 -11.30
CA TYR A 147 8.68 -13.18 -11.11
C TYR A 147 8.56 -13.62 -9.64
N GLN A 148 9.00 -12.78 -8.70
CA GLN A 148 8.88 -13.07 -7.27
C GLN A 148 7.41 -13.14 -6.81
N ILE A 149 6.52 -12.30 -7.37
CA ILE A 149 5.08 -12.36 -7.10
C ILE A 149 4.49 -13.69 -7.61
N PHE A 150 4.78 -14.10 -8.85
CA PHE A 150 4.36 -15.40 -9.39
C PHE A 150 4.82 -16.56 -8.49
N LYS A 151 6.10 -16.54 -8.10
CA LYS A 151 6.69 -17.52 -7.20
C LYS A 151 6.02 -17.52 -5.82
N ALA A 152 5.73 -16.35 -5.25
CA ALA A 152 5.06 -16.21 -3.97
C ALA A 152 3.60 -16.71 -4.01
N CYS A 153 2.87 -16.39 -5.07
CA CYS A 153 1.50 -16.85 -5.29
C CYS A 153 1.43 -18.38 -5.41
N MET A 154 2.40 -18.99 -6.09
CA MET A 154 2.44 -20.44 -6.35
C MET A 154 3.22 -21.24 -5.31
N ARG A 155 3.79 -20.60 -4.28
CA ARG A 155 4.65 -21.25 -3.28
C ARG A 155 4.03 -22.46 -2.58
N LYS A 156 2.70 -22.49 -2.43
CA LYS A 156 1.96 -23.56 -1.75
C LYS A 156 1.13 -24.42 -2.72
N SER A 157 1.34 -24.27 -4.03
CA SER A 157 0.57 -24.95 -5.06
C SER A 157 1.46 -25.93 -5.84
N PRO A 158 0.94 -27.12 -6.21
CA PRO A 158 1.66 -28.05 -7.08
C PRO A 158 1.70 -27.47 -8.51
N VAL A 159 2.86 -27.00 -8.93
CA VAL A 159 3.08 -26.44 -10.28
C VAL A 159 4.00 -27.36 -11.06
N SER A 160 3.60 -27.68 -12.28
CA SER A 160 4.37 -28.56 -13.14
C SER A 160 5.70 -27.93 -13.55
N LYS A 161 6.74 -28.76 -13.71
CA LYS A 161 8.10 -28.32 -14.10
C LYS A 161 8.16 -27.66 -15.48
N GLU A 162 7.14 -27.88 -16.31
CA GLU A 162 7.00 -27.26 -17.64
C GLU A 162 6.62 -25.77 -17.57
N VAL A 163 6.15 -25.28 -16.42
CA VAL A 163 5.70 -23.90 -16.26
C VAL A 163 6.90 -22.96 -16.05
N ASP A 164 7.20 -22.15 -17.06
CA ASP A 164 8.20 -21.07 -16.95
C ASP A 164 7.57 -19.78 -16.38
N LEU A 165 7.74 -19.56 -15.07
CA LEU A 165 7.31 -18.32 -14.41
C LEU A 165 8.09 -17.08 -14.88
N GLY A 166 9.32 -17.25 -15.39
CA GLY A 166 10.12 -16.17 -15.95
C GLY A 166 9.54 -15.67 -17.28
N ALA A 167 9.08 -16.59 -18.13
CA ALA A 167 8.31 -16.22 -19.32
C ALA A 167 7.04 -15.45 -18.95
N LEU A 168 6.26 -15.92 -17.97
CA LEU A 168 5.05 -15.21 -17.52
C LEU A 168 5.36 -13.79 -17.02
N ALA A 169 6.45 -13.61 -16.27
CA ALA A 169 6.88 -12.29 -15.80
C ALA A 169 7.23 -11.32 -16.96
N LYS A 170 7.82 -11.82 -18.05
CA LYS A 170 8.12 -11.03 -19.26
C LYS A 170 6.85 -10.56 -19.97
N TYR A 171 5.87 -11.45 -20.14
CA TYR A 171 4.63 -11.14 -20.87
C TYR A 171 3.61 -10.30 -20.06
N THR A 172 3.80 -10.17 -18.75
CA THR A 172 2.88 -9.43 -17.85
C THR A 172 3.36 -8.01 -17.53
N LYS A 173 4.05 -7.35 -18.46
CA LYS A 173 4.50 -5.96 -18.28
C LYS A 173 3.30 -5.03 -17.98
N GLY A 174 3.41 -4.28 -16.88
CA GLY A 174 2.39 -3.32 -16.45
C GLY A 174 1.19 -3.93 -15.71
N PHE A 175 1.26 -5.21 -15.33
CA PHE A 175 0.31 -5.86 -14.44
C PHE A 175 0.61 -5.49 -12.97
N SER A 176 -0.46 -5.31 -12.18
CA SER A 176 -0.35 -5.17 -10.73
C SER A 176 -0.12 -6.52 -10.04
N GLY A 177 0.25 -6.51 -8.76
CA GLY A 177 0.34 -7.75 -7.99
C GLY A 177 -1.01 -8.46 -7.86
N ALA A 178 -2.11 -7.70 -7.82
CA ALA A 178 -3.46 -8.25 -7.83
C ALA A 178 -3.79 -8.93 -9.17
N ASP A 179 -3.40 -8.32 -10.29
CA ASP A 179 -3.64 -8.89 -11.62
C ASP A 179 -2.88 -10.23 -11.78
N ILE A 180 -1.64 -10.29 -11.31
CA ILE A 180 -0.83 -11.52 -11.30
C ILE A 180 -1.46 -12.59 -10.39
N THR A 181 -1.94 -12.18 -9.22
CA THR A 181 -2.64 -13.10 -8.30
C THR A 181 -3.89 -13.67 -8.95
N GLU A 182 -4.64 -12.86 -9.70
CA GLU A 182 -5.82 -13.32 -10.43
C GLU A 182 -5.46 -14.33 -11.53
N ILE A 183 -4.37 -14.10 -12.29
CA ILE A 183 -3.87 -15.06 -13.29
C ILE A 183 -3.59 -16.42 -12.63
N CYS A 184 -2.86 -16.40 -11.52
CA CYS A 184 -2.54 -17.58 -10.72
C CYS A 184 -3.79 -18.31 -10.20
N GLN A 185 -4.76 -17.57 -9.66
CA GLN A 185 -6.02 -18.14 -9.16
C GLN A 185 -6.85 -18.78 -10.27
N ARG A 186 -6.91 -18.15 -11.45
CA ARG A 186 -7.62 -18.71 -12.61
C ARG A 186 -6.95 -19.98 -13.13
N ALA A 187 -5.62 -19.99 -13.23
CA ALA A 187 -4.86 -21.18 -13.62
C ALA A 187 -5.14 -22.35 -12.65
N CYS A 188 -5.12 -22.09 -11.34
CA CYS A 188 -5.47 -23.08 -10.33
C CYS A 188 -6.92 -23.59 -10.49
N LYS A 189 -7.89 -22.71 -10.76
CA LYS A 189 -9.28 -23.11 -11.03
C LYS A 189 -9.41 -24.00 -12.28
N TYR A 190 -8.65 -23.73 -13.34
CA TYR A 190 -8.65 -24.57 -14.54
C TYR A 190 -8.06 -25.96 -14.25
N ALA A 191 -6.98 -26.04 -13.47
CA ALA A 191 -6.40 -27.31 -13.04
C ALA A 191 -7.39 -28.15 -12.22
N ILE A 192 -8.07 -27.53 -11.25
CA ILE A 192 -9.11 -28.19 -10.44
C ILE A 192 -10.24 -28.70 -11.32
N ARG A 193 -10.70 -27.88 -12.28
CA ARG A 193 -11.78 -28.27 -13.19
C ARG A 193 -11.40 -29.46 -14.08
N GLU A 194 -10.20 -29.44 -14.64
CA GLU A 194 -9.68 -30.57 -15.44
C GLU A 194 -9.60 -31.85 -14.61
N ASN A 195 -9.16 -31.76 -13.35
CA ASN A 195 -9.06 -32.92 -12.47
C ASN A 195 -10.43 -33.53 -12.16
N ILE A 196 -11.41 -32.69 -11.80
CA ILE A 196 -12.79 -33.13 -11.53
C ILE A 196 -13.40 -33.79 -12.79
N GLU A 197 -13.16 -33.23 -13.97
CA GLU A 197 -13.67 -33.79 -15.23
C GLU A 197 -13.05 -35.18 -15.52
N LYS A 198 -11.75 -35.38 -15.21
CA LYS A 198 -11.09 -36.68 -15.33
C LYS A 198 -11.60 -37.71 -14.34
N ASP A 199 -11.78 -37.33 -13.07
CA ASP A 199 -12.29 -38.23 -12.03
C ASP A 199 -13.68 -38.76 -12.41
N ILE A 200 -14.55 -37.88 -12.92
CA ILE A 200 -15.89 -38.25 -13.42
C ILE A 200 -15.79 -39.22 -14.62
N GLU A 201 -14.85 -39.01 -15.54
CA GLU A 201 -14.66 -39.88 -16.70
C GLU A 201 -14.12 -41.26 -16.30
N GLN A 202 -13.18 -41.31 -15.35
CA GLN A 202 -12.65 -42.55 -14.79
C GLN A 202 -13.74 -43.34 -14.05
N GLU A 203 -14.58 -42.65 -13.26
CA GLU A 203 -15.68 -43.30 -12.55
C GLU A 203 -16.71 -43.90 -13.54
N LYS A 204 -17.02 -43.19 -14.63
CA LYS A 204 -17.88 -43.73 -15.71
C LYS A 204 -17.27 -44.97 -16.35
N LYS A 205 -15.98 -44.93 -16.71
CA LYS A 205 -15.26 -46.09 -17.29
C LYS A 205 -15.25 -47.28 -16.35
N ARG A 206 -15.07 -47.06 -15.04
CA ARG A 206 -15.11 -48.10 -14.00
C ARG A 206 -16.50 -48.74 -13.87
N ARG A 207 -17.57 -47.94 -14.00
CA ARG A 207 -18.96 -48.44 -14.01
C ARG A 207 -19.28 -49.25 -15.28
N GLU A 208 -18.70 -48.88 -16.42
CA GLU A 208 -18.93 -49.55 -17.71
C GLU A 208 -18.07 -50.82 -17.91
N SER A 209 -16.95 -50.98 -17.19
CA SER A 209 -16.06 -52.14 -17.28
C SER A 209 -15.52 -52.58 -15.91
N PRO A 210 -16.28 -53.41 -15.15
CA PRO A 210 -15.97 -53.75 -13.75
C PRO A 210 -14.75 -54.68 -13.53
N GLY A 211 -14.09 -55.15 -14.60
CA GLY A 211 -13.09 -56.21 -14.55
C GLY A 211 -11.63 -55.78 -14.80
N ALA A 212 -11.37 -54.50 -15.05
CA ALA A 212 -10.00 -53.99 -15.14
C ALA A 212 -9.45 -53.84 -13.71
N MET A 213 -8.40 -54.59 -13.37
CA MET A 213 -7.69 -54.44 -12.10
C MET A 213 -7.11 -53.02 -12.04
N ASP A 214 -7.49 -52.27 -11.01
CA ASP A 214 -6.88 -50.99 -10.68
C ASP A 214 -5.43 -51.28 -10.26
N GLU A 215 -4.46 -51.08 -11.16
CA GLU A 215 -3.09 -50.81 -10.72
C GLU A 215 -3.17 -49.56 -9.84
N ASP A 216 -2.63 -49.63 -8.63
CA ASP A 216 -2.60 -48.57 -7.64
C ASP A 216 -2.21 -47.23 -8.30
N ASN A 217 -3.20 -46.45 -8.73
CA ASN A 217 -3.00 -45.05 -9.06
C ASN A 217 -2.75 -44.39 -7.71
N GLU A 218 -1.46 -44.30 -7.34
CA GLU A 218 -1.00 -43.29 -6.40
C GLU A 218 -1.76 -42.01 -6.74
N GLU A 219 -2.40 -41.38 -5.75
CA GLU A 219 -3.13 -40.12 -5.94
C GLU A 219 -2.14 -39.06 -6.42
N ASP A 220 -1.89 -39.03 -7.73
CA ASP A 220 -1.03 -38.07 -8.38
C ASP A 220 -1.63 -36.70 -8.09
N VAL A 221 -0.91 -35.93 -7.28
CA VAL A 221 -1.34 -34.59 -6.92
C VAL A 221 -1.48 -33.79 -8.20
N ALA A 222 -2.71 -33.42 -8.54
CA ALA A 222 -3.01 -32.69 -9.76
C ALA A 222 -2.18 -31.40 -9.85
N GLU A 223 -1.23 -31.38 -10.78
CA GLU A 223 -0.35 -30.23 -10.99
C GLU A 223 -0.99 -29.17 -11.90
N ILE A 224 -0.66 -27.91 -11.64
CA ILE A 224 -1.00 -26.80 -12.54
C ILE A 224 -0.02 -26.82 -13.71
N LYS A 225 -0.56 -26.96 -14.93
CA LYS A 225 0.19 -27.09 -16.19
C LYS A 225 0.29 -25.76 -16.95
N ALA A 226 1.19 -25.71 -17.93
CA ALA A 226 1.34 -24.54 -18.81
C ALA A 226 0.04 -24.16 -19.53
N ALA A 227 -0.74 -25.15 -19.99
CA ALA A 227 -2.04 -24.93 -20.64
C ALA A 227 -3.04 -24.14 -19.77
N HIS A 228 -3.01 -24.33 -18.44
CA HIS A 228 -3.89 -23.58 -17.52
C HIS A 228 -3.50 -22.10 -17.44
N PHE A 229 -2.20 -21.81 -17.49
CA PHE A 229 -1.70 -20.44 -17.54
C PHE A 229 -1.96 -19.78 -18.90
N GLU A 230 -1.81 -20.52 -20.00
CA GLU A 230 -2.15 -20.03 -21.34
C GLU A 230 -3.62 -19.62 -21.43
N GLU A 231 -4.53 -20.44 -20.91
CA GLU A 231 -5.96 -20.12 -20.87
C GLU A 231 -6.25 -18.92 -19.94
N SER A 232 -5.60 -18.87 -18.78
CA SER A 232 -5.72 -17.75 -17.84
C SER A 232 -5.27 -16.42 -18.45
N MET A 233 -4.17 -16.45 -19.22
CA MET A 233 -3.58 -15.27 -19.87
C MET A 233 -4.48 -14.68 -20.96
N LYS A 234 -5.33 -15.46 -21.63
CA LYS A 234 -6.28 -14.95 -22.64
C LYS A 234 -7.27 -13.94 -22.07
N PHE A 235 -7.64 -14.10 -20.79
CA PHE A 235 -8.60 -13.24 -20.10
C PHE A 235 -7.92 -12.23 -19.16
N ALA A 236 -6.59 -12.22 -19.12
CA ALA A 236 -5.82 -11.36 -18.24
C ALA A 236 -5.82 -9.92 -18.79
N ARG A 237 -6.21 -8.96 -17.95
CA ARG A 237 -6.24 -7.54 -18.31
C ARG A 237 -5.54 -6.72 -17.23
N ARG A 238 -4.79 -5.71 -17.66
CA ARG A 238 -4.16 -4.74 -16.76
C ARG A 238 -5.26 -3.92 -16.08
N SER A 239 -5.20 -3.83 -14.75
CA SER A 239 -6.15 -3.00 -13.99
C SER A 239 -5.77 -1.52 -13.98
N VAL A 240 -4.50 -1.19 -14.23
CA VAL A 240 -3.96 0.18 -14.17
C VAL A 240 -3.54 0.66 -15.55
N SER A 241 -4.09 1.82 -15.95
CA SER A 241 -3.80 2.45 -17.25
C SER A 241 -2.45 3.16 -17.27
N ASP A 242 -1.84 3.32 -18.45
CA ASP A 242 -0.59 4.08 -18.60
C ASP A 242 -0.74 5.56 -18.22
N ALA A 243 -1.95 6.12 -18.37
CA ALA A 243 -2.25 7.48 -17.96
C ALA A 243 -2.17 7.64 -16.44
N ASP A 244 -2.69 6.67 -15.68
CA ASP A 244 -2.65 6.72 -14.22
C ASP A 244 -1.23 6.52 -13.69
N ILE A 245 -0.44 5.65 -14.32
CA ILE A 245 0.98 5.47 -14.00
C ILE A 245 1.74 6.80 -14.09
N ARG A 246 1.51 7.57 -15.17
CA ARG A 246 2.14 8.88 -15.35
C ARG A 246 1.74 9.87 -14.26
N LYS A 247 0.47 9.87 -13.83
CA LYS A 247 0.02 10.74 -12.72
C LYS A 247 0.76 10.42 -11.42
N TYR A 248 0.91 9.14 -11.07
CA TYR A 248 1.65 8.75 -9.86
C TYR A 248 3.14 9.12 -9.93
N GLN A 249 3.77 8.93 -11.10
CA GLN A 249 5.17 9.31 -11.30
C GLN A 249 5.39 10.81 -11.20
N ALA A 250 4.52 11.60 -11.84
CA ALA A 250 4.58 13.07 -11.75
C ALA A 250 4.40 13.53 -10.31
N PHE A 251 3.43 12.97 -9.58
CA PHE A 251 3.22 13.28 -8.17
C PHE A 251 4.44 12.95 -7.29
N ALA A 252 5.06 11.78 -7.50
CA ALA A 252 6.26 11.38 -6.77
C ALA A 252 7.45 12.34 -7.02
N GLN A 253 7.64 12.80 -8.28
CA GLN A 253 8.68 13.77 -8.62
C GLN A 253 8.43 15.13 -7.96
N THR A 254 7.20 15.65 -8.02
CA THR A 254 6.83 16.94 -7.40
C THR A 254 6.99 16.90 -5.88
N LEU A 255 6.69 15.77 -5.23
CA LEU A 255 6.90 15.60 -3.79
C LEU A 255 8.38 15.60 -3.40
N GLN A 256 9.23 14.93 -4.18
CA GLN A 256 10.68 14.94 -3.96
C GLN A 256 11.25 16.35 -4.10
N GLN A 257 10.76 17.13 -5.07
CA GLN A 257 11.18 18.52 -5.27
C GLN A 257 10.68 19.44 -4.15
N SER A 258 9.42 19.34 -3.74
CA SER A 258 8.83 20.21 -2.70
C SER A 258 9.37 19.93 -1.29
N ARG A 259 9.86 18.70 -1.03
CA ARG A 259 10.55 18.34 0.22
C ARG A 259 12.07 18.55 0.15
N GLY A 260 12.59 18.98 -1.00
CA GLY A 260 13.98 19.31 -1.21
C GLY A 260 14.36 20.64 -0.56
N PHE A 261 14.51 20.65 0.76
CA PHE A 261 15.43 21.59 1.42
C PHE A 261 16.58 20.74 1.99
N GLY A 262 17.69 20.63 1.25
CA GLY A 262 18.90 20.02 1.83
C GLY A 262 19.87 19.24 0.94
N SER A 263 19.79 19.27 -0.40
CA SER A 263 20.99 18.90 -1.20
C SER A 263 22.04 20.02 -1.23
N ASP A 264 21.64 21.25 -0.92
CA ASP A 264 22.51 22.44 -0.94
C ASP A 264 22.94 22.92 0.45
N PHE A 265 22.54 22.23 1.52
CA PHE A 265 23.07 22.53 2.86
C PHE A 265 24.43 21.86 3.04
N ARG A 266 25.49 22.64 2.85
CA ARG A 266 26.85 22.27 3.22
C ARG A 266 27.23 23.07 4.45
N PHE A 267 27.68 22.40 5.51
CA PHE A 267 28.28 23.10 6.64
C PHE A 267 29.46 23.95 6.11
N PRO A 268 29.57 25.23 6.49
CA PRO A 268 30.73 26.02 6.12
C PRO A 268 31.98 25.31 6.66
N GLU A 269 32.93 25.00 5.78
CA GLU A 269 34.25 24.55 6.20
C GLU A 269 34.88 25.66 7.06
N ALA A 270 35.53 25.27 8.16
CA ALA A 270 36.04 26.18 9.18
C ALA A 270 36.89 27.29 8.54
N GLY A 271 36.32 28.50 8.42
CA GLY A 271 36.92 29.64 7.73
C GLY A 271 36.00 30.38 6.76
N GLY A 272 34.81 29.85 6.42
CA GLY A 272 33.82 30.53 5.58
C GLY A 272 33.03 31.61 6.31
N SER A 273 32.95 32.81 5.73
CA SER A 273 32.13 33.94 6.20
C SER A 273 30.65 33.55 6.30
N ASP A 274 30.02 33.91 7.42
CA ASP A 274 28.61 33.67 7.70
C ASP A 274 27.70 34.32 6.62
N PRO A 275 26.82 33.57 5.92
CA PRO A 275 25.98 34.11 4.85
C PRO A 275 24.96 35.16 5.34
N PHE A 276 24.77 35.25 6.66
CA PHE A 276 23.86 36.19 7.32
C PHE A 276 24.56 37.37 8.01
N ALA A 277 25.88 37.51 7.85
CA ALA A 277 26.60 38.69 8.34
C ALA A 277 26.25 39.91 7.47
N THR A 278 25.17 40.59 7.81
CA THR A 278 24.85 41.92 7.30
C THR A 278 25.97 42.90 7.67
N SER A 279 26.47 43.60 6.65
CA SER A 279 27.48 44.65 6.75
C SER A 279 26.99 45.80 7.64
N ALA A 280 27.34 45.76 8.93
CA ALA A 280 27.32 46.91 9.82
C ALA A 280 28.64 47.67 9.70
N ALA A 281 28.81 48.42 8.61
CA ALA A 281 29.89 49.40 8.49
C ALA A 281 29.42 50.52 7.55
N GLY A 282 29.14 51.69 8.12
CA GLY A 282 28.78 52.89 7.38
C GLY A 282 27.62 53.68 7.97
N ALA A 283 27.75 54.10 9.24
CA ALA A 283 27.04 55.27 9.74
C ALA A 283 28.10 56.15 10.41
N GLU A 284 28.63 57.10 9.66
CA GLU A 284 29.43 58.19 10.18
C GLU A 284 28.56 58.98 11.17
N GLU A 285 29.02 59.09 12.41
CA GLU A 285 28.47 60.00 13.41
C GLU A 285 28.81 61.43 12.98
N ASP A 286 27.82 62.16 12.48
CA ASP A 286 27.85 63.62 12.41
C ASP A 286 27.70 64.16 13.84
N ASP A 287 28.83 64.56 14.42
CA ASP A 287 28.92 65.42 15.60
C ASP A 287 28.29 66.79 15.30
N LEU A 288 27.12 67.08 15.88
CA LEU A 288 26.65 68.45 16.02
C LEU A 288 25.82 68.63 17.32
N TYR A 289 26.34 69.49 18.20
CA TYR A 289 25.76 70.02 19.46
C TYR A 289 25.92 69.20 20.76
N SER A 290 27.07 69.36 21.44
CA SER A 290 27.25 70.18 22.67
C SER A 290 28.54 69.83 23.39
#